data_AF-A0A957UM45-F1
#
_entry.id   AF-A0A957UM45-F1
#
_cell.length_a   1.000
_cell.length_b   1.000
_cell.length_c   1.000
_cell.angle_alpha   90.00
_cell.angle_beta   90.00
_cell.angle_gamma   90.00
#
_symmetry.space_group_name_H-M   'P 1'
#
loop_
_entity.id
_entity.type
_entity.pdbx_description
1 polymer ?
#
loop_
_entity_poly.entity_id
_entity_poly.type
_entity_poly.pdbx_seq_one_letter_code
_entity_poly.pdbx_strand_id
1 'polypeptide(L)' 'GQARQMTHGAHSNSNPQWAPDGQTLAFVSTRAEKPQIYLLPVDGGEARAVTQLPQGVGADLAWSPDGVKISFTAGPPE' A
#
# COMPACT_ATOMS: atom_id res chain seq x y z
N GLY A 1 15.31 -18.84 -5.31
CA GLY A 1 15.46 -17.46 -5.83
C GLY A 1 16.00 -16.56 -4.74
N GLN A 2 16.61 -15.42 -5.09
CA GLN A 2 17.04 -14.43 -4.10
C GLN A 2 15.91 -13.44 -3.80
N ALA A 3 15.76 -13.06 -2.53
CA ALA A 3 14.82 -12.02 -2.14
C ALA A 3 15.31 -10.66 -2.68
N ARG A 4 14.39 -9.86 -3.22
CA ARG A 4 14.69 -8.49 -3.68
C ARG A 4 13.98 -7.49 -2.79
N GLN A 5 14.73 -6.53 -2.24
CA GLN A 5 14.16 -5.41 -1.52
C GLN A 5 13.46 -4.46 -2.51
N MET A 6 12.18 -4.18 -2.24
CA MET A 6 11.33 -3.35 -3.10
C MET A 6 11.26 -1.90 -2.63
N THR A 7 11.26 -1.68 -1.31
CA THR A 7 11.10 -0.36 -0.70
C THR A 7 12.36 0.05 0.04
N HIS A 8 12.63 1.36 0.04
CA HIS A 8 13.78 1.97 0.71
C HIS A 8 13.31 3.19 1.52
N GLY A 9 14.11 3.58 2.52
CA GLY A 9 13.87 4.74 3.38
C GLY A 9 13.57 4.39 4.85
N ALA A 10 13.36 5.41 5.66
CA ALA A 10 13.22 5.29 7.12
C ALA A 10 11.77 5.04 7.61
N HIS A 11 10.78 5.11 6.72
CA HIS A 11 9.38 4.95 7.07
C HIS A 11 9.00 3.47 7.23
N SER A 12 8.02 3.21 8.09
CA SER A 12 7.46 1.86 8.23
C SER A 12 6.67 1.50 6.98
N ASN A 13 6.81 0.26 6.53
CA ASN A 13 6.06 -0.32 5.43
C ASN A 13 5.53 -1.68 5.88
N SER A 14 4.23 -1.92 5.78
CA SER A 14 3.58 -3.12 6.29
C SER A 14 2.44 -3.59 5.39
N ASN A 15 1.90 -4.78 5.70
CA ASN A 15 0.72 -5.35 5.03
C ASN A 15 0.82 -5.41 3.49
N PRO A 16 1.91 -6.00 2.94
CA PRO A 16 2.06 -6.11 1.50
C PRO A 16 1.01 -7.06 0.90
N GLN A 17 0.36 -6.65 -0.18
CA GLN A 17 -0.56 -7.46 -0.98
C GLN A 17 -0.30 -7.25 -2.47
N TRP A 18 0.00 -8.34 -3.19
CA TRP A 18 0.09 -8.29 -4.64
C TRP A 18 -1.30 -8.08 -5.25
N ALA A 19 -1.39 -7.21 -6.25
CA ALA A 19 -2.54 -7.15 -7.12
C ALA A 19 -2.73 -8.50 -7.85
N PRO A 20 -3.97 -8.86 -8.25
CA PRO A 20 -4.24 -10.12 -8.95
C PRO A 20 -3.42 -10.34 -10.24
N ASP A 21 -3.02 -9.26 -10.89
CA ASP A 21 -2.17 -9.29 -12.10
C ASP A 21 -0.67 -9.53 -11.80
N GLY A 22 -0.27 -9.48 -10.53
CA GLY A 22 1.11 -9.63 -10.08
C GLY A 22 2.04 -8.48 -10.44
N GLN A 23 1.54 -7.39 -11.04
CA GLN A 23 2.36 -6.28 -11.52
C GLN A 23 2.47 -5.13 -10.53
N THR A 24 1.62 -5.11 -9.50
CA THR A 24 1.59 -4.05 -8.51
C THR A 24 1.59 -4.63 -7.10
N LEU A 25 2.39 -4.03 -6.21
CA LEU A 25 2.37 -4.29 -4.78
C LEU A 25 1.63 -3.15 -4.07
N ALA A 26 0.51 -3.45 -3.43
CA ALA A 26 -0.09 -2.55 -2.45
C ALA A 26 0.53 -2.79 -1.07
N PHE A 27 0.74 -1.73 -0.31
CA PHE A 27 1.24 -1.81 1.06
C PHE A 27 0.85 -0.55 1.85
N VAL A 28 0.85 -0.66 3.17
CA VAL A 28 0.64 0.48 4.06
C VAL A 28 1.99 1.13 4.38
N SER A 29 2.07 2.46 4.31
CA SER A 29 3.30 3.20 4.63
C SER A 29 3.02 4.46 5.44
N THR A 30 3.97 4.82 6.31
CA THR A 30 3.94 6.05 7.13
C THR A 30 4.74 7.21 6.50
N ARG A 31 5.01 7.14 5.19
CA ARG A 31 5.67 8.22 4.42
C ARG A 31 4.95 9.57 4.52
N ALA A 32 3.63 9.55 4.67
CA ALA A 32 2.78 10.75 4.81
C ALA A 32 2.36 11.01 6.26
N GLU A 33 3.23 10.72 7.23
CA GLU A 33 3.05 10.83 8.69
C GLU A 33 1.99 9.89 9.30
N LYS A 34 0.83 9.75 8.65
CA LYS A 34 -0.21 8.78 8.97
C LYS A 34 -0.08 7.55 8.06
N PRO A 35 -0.54 6.35 8.50
CA PRO A 35 -0.60 5.18 7.63
C PRO A 35 -1.48 5.47 6.41
N GLN A 36 -0.94 5.30 5.21
CA GLN A 36 -1.68 5.40 3.94
C GLN A 36 -1.38 4.19 3.06
N ILE A 37 -2.26 3.91 2.11
CA ILE A 37 -2.03 2.88 1.11
C ILE A 37 -1.14 3.45 0.01
N TYR A 38 -0.11 2.71 -0.33
CA TYR A 38 0.79 2.98 -1.44
C TYR A 38 0.77 1.83 -2.43
N LEU A 39 0.94 2.18 -3.71
CA LEU A 39 1.13 1.23 -4.80
C LEU A 39 2.55 1.36 -5.35
N LEU A 40 3.22 0.22 -5.50
CA LEU A 40 4.56 0.12 -6.07
C LEU A 40 4.54 -0.86 -7.26
N PRO A 41 4.92 -0.42 -8.47
CA PRO A 41 5.08 -1.31 -9.62
C PRO A 41 6.16 -2.39 -9.37
N VAL A 42 5.95 -3.59 -9.93
CA VAL A 42 6.85 -4.73 -9.74
C VAL A 42 8.20 -4.50 -10.43
N ASP A 43 8.23 -3.79 -11.54
CA ASP A 43 9.46 -3.37 -12.23
C ASP A 43 10.26 -2.32 -11.43
N GLY A 44 9.65 -1.72 -10.40
CA GLY A 44 10.27 -0.81 -9.45
C GLY A 44 9.75 0.61 -9.59
N GLY A 45 10.62 1.59 -9.34
CA GLY A 45 10.25 3.00 -9.35
C GLY A 45 9.70 3.51 -8.02
N GLU A 46 9.01 4.65 -8.07
CA GLU A 46 8.50 5.31 -6.88
C GLU A 46 7.11 4.77 -6.49
N ALA A 47 6.96 4.48 -5.19
CA ALA A 47 5.66 4.14 -4.65
C ALA A 47 4.76 5.39 -4.58
N ARG A 48 3.53 5.30 -5.09
CA ARG A 48 2.55 6.38 -5.05
C ARG A 48 1.49 6.15 -4.00
N ALA A 49 1.16 7.19 -3.23
CA ALA A 49 0.01 7.14 -2.32
C ALA A 49 -1.29 7.08 -3.14
N VAL A 50 -2.25 6.27 -2.69
CA VAL A 50 -3.62 6.21 -3.25
C VAL A 50 -4.69 6.58 -2.24
N THR A 51 -4.28 6.82 -0.99
CA THR A 51 -5.13 7.41 0.05
C THR A 51 -4.43 8.61 0.68
N GLN A 52 -5.24 9.54 1.18
CA GLN A 52 -4.78 10.68 1.97
C GLN A 52 -5.85 11.01 3.02
N LEU A 53 -5.88 10.19 4.08
CA LEU A 53 -6.88 10.31 5.14
C LEU A 53 -6.24 10.89 6.42
N PRO A 54 -6.82 11.93 7.05
CA PRO A 54 -6.30 12.54 8.28
C PRO A 54 -6.06 11.54 9.43
N GLN A 55 -6.93 10.55 9.53
CA GLN A 55 -6.90 9.46 10.51
C GLN A 55 -6.04 8.26 10.07
N GLY A 56 -5.61 8.24 8.81
CA GLY A 56 -4.93 7.10 8.19
C GLY A 56 -5.84 5.93 7.87
N VAL A 57 -5.24 4.87 7.32
CA VAL A 57 -5.91 3.60 7.01
C VAL A 57 -5.59 2.53 8.04
N GLY A 58 -6.48 1.55 8.16
CA GLY A 58 -6.24 0.31 8.87
C GLY A 58 -5.33 -0.65 8.10
N ALA A 59 -5.10 -1.82 8.70
CA ALA A 59 -4.18 -2.84 8.19
C ALA A 59 -4.87 -3.94 7.35
N ASP A 60 -6.18 -3.84 7.15
CA ASP A 60 -7.07 -4.81 6.50
C ASP A 60 -7.22 -4.58 4.98
N LEU A 61 -6.13 -4.20 4.34
CA LEU A 61 -6.09 -3.99 2.89
C LEU A 61 -6.32 -5.30 2.13
N ALA A 62 -7.24 -5.28 1.16
CA ALA A 62 -7.43 -6.37 0.21
C ALA A 62 -7.80 -5.85 -1.19
N TRP A 63 -7.30 -6.52 -2.22
CA TRP A 63 -7.66 -6.27 -3.61
C TRP A 63 -8.99 -6.94 -3.97
N SER A 64 -9.79 -6.29 -4.81
CA SER A 64 -10.88 -6.98 -5.51
C SER A 64 -10.31 -8.04 -6.48
N PRO A 65 -11.05 -9.12 -6.78
CA PRO A 65 -10.56 -10.17 -7.66
C PRO A 65 -10.18 -9.70 -9.08
N ASP A 66 -10.83 -8.64 -9.56
CA ASP A 66 -10.53 -7.98 -10.84
C ASP A 66 -9.33 -7.03 -10.78
N GLY A 67 -8.76 -6.78 -9.60
CA GLY A 67 -7.62 -5.88 -9.40
C GLY A 67 -7.93 -4.39 -9.55
N VAL A 68 -9.20 -4.01 -9.69
CA VAL A 68 -9.60 -2.61 -9.96
C VAL A 68 -9.81 -1.81 -8.67
N LYS A 69 -10.14 -2.47 -7.56
CA LYS A 69 -10.49 -1.83 -6.29
C LYS A 69 -9.67 -2.39 -5.13
N ILE A 70 -9.59 -1.59 -4.08
CA ILE A 70 -9.00 -1.97 -2.81
C ILE A 70 -10.02 -1.67 -1.70
N SER A 71 -10.28 -2.66 -0.86
CA SER A 71 -11.02 -2.47 0.40
C SER A 71 -10.04 -2.24 1.54
N PHE A 72 -10.41 -1.37 2.48
CA PHE A 72 -9.66 -1.06 3.69
C PHE A 72 -10.60 -0.42 4.73
N THR A 73 -10.25 -0.48 6.01
CA THR A 73 -10.90 0.33 7.05
C THR A 73 -10.22 1.68 7.21
N ALA A 74 -11.01 2.67 7.61
CA ALA A 74 -10.51 3.95 8.08
C ALA A 74 -11.37 4.40 9.27
N GLY A 75 -10.77 5.19 10.17
CA GLY A 75 -11.53 5.81 11.25
C GLY A 75 -12.58 6.79 10.69
N PRO A 76 -13.61 7.16 11.48
CA PRO A 76 -14.56 8.18 11.06
C PRO A 76 -13.85 9.52 10.81
N PRO A 77 -14.33 10.35 9.86
CA PRO A 77 -13.93 11.75 9.81
C PRO A 77 -14.40 12.44 11.10
N GLU A 78 -13.56 13.34 11.64
CA GLU A 78 -13.93 14.24 12.74
C GLU A 78 -14.95 15.30 12.31
#